data_AF-A0A951IXJ2-F1
#
_entry.id   AF-A0A951IXJ2-F1
#
_cell.length_a   1.000
_cell.length_b   1.000
_cell.length_c   1.000
_cell.angle_alpha   90.00
_cell.angle_beta   90.00
_cell.angle_gamma   90.00
#
_symmetry.space_group_name_H-M   'P 1'
#
loop_
_entity.id
_entity.type
_entity.pdbx_description
1 polymer ?
#
loop_
_entity_poly.entity_id
_entity_poly.type
_entity_poly.pdbx_seq_one_letter_code
_entity_poly.pdbx_strand_id
1 'polypeptide(L)'
;MELRRIDNLWKFLGIKNNLTVNYSLQEEMRYTLIKGGLELTHQFNPKFLKKSNLIIQERNFKESLPQQRFLSQKLRFGIKPKLSSPVKNAVFFPKELLDLQHSFDLEVQKDKNGHFRISLSPFVPKNVYDILNAVNLISRTLWVKNFFAEGIRN
;
A
#
# COMPACT_ATOMS: atom_id res chain seq x y z
N MET A 1 5.78 -17.55 -14.03
CA MET A 1 6.94 -17.40 -13.10
C MET A 1 6.70 -16.27 -12.09
N GLU A 2 6.31 -15.07 -12.54
CA GLU A 2 6.06 -13.89 -11.67
C GLU A 2 4.98 -14.10 -10.60
N LEU A 3 3.84 -14.73 -10.93
CA LEU A 3 2.75 -14.94 -9.97
C LEU A 3 3.16 -15.81 -8.79
N ARG A 4 3.83 -16.94 -9.07
CA ARG A 4 4.37 -17.84 -8.05
C ARG A 4 5.41 -17.13 -7.18
N ARG A 5 6.21 -16.24 -7.77
CA ARG A 5 7.16 -15.40 -7.02
C ARG A 5 6.42 -14.50 -6.05
N ILE A 6 5.41 -13.74 -6.50
CA ILE A 6 4.63 -12.84 -5.64
C ILE A 6 3.90 -13.62 -4.54
N ASP A 7 3.31 -14.77 -4.86
CA ASP A 7 2.67 -15.67 -3.89
C ASP A 7 3.65 -16.12 -2.80
N ASN A 8 4.85 -16.58 -3.20
CA ASN A 8 5.90 -16.97 -2.27
C ASN A 8 6.34 -15.82 -1.35
N LEU A 9 6.44 -14.58 -1.87
CA LEU A 9 6.79 -13.41 -1.06
C LEU A 9 5.76 -13.17 0.05
N TRP A 10 4.46 -13.20 -0.27
CA TRP A 10 3.41 -12.99 0.71
C TRP A 10 3.30 -14.12 1.72
N LYS A 11 3.37 -15.38 1.28
CA LYS A 11 3.38 -16.54 2.18
C LYS A 11 4.55 -16.49 3.14
N PHE A 12 5.75 -16.18 2.64
CA PHE A 12 6.94 -16.05 3.47
C PHE A 12 6.77 -14.94 4.53
N LEU A 13 6.27 -13.77 4.14
CA LEU A 13 5.99 -12.68 5.08
C LEU A 13 4.94 -13.05 6.13
N GLY A 14 3.87 -13.71 5.71
CA GLY A 14 2.84 -14.23 6.61
C GLY A 14 3.44 -15.16 7.67
N ILE A 15 4.17 -16.19 7.23
CA ILE A 15 4.80 -17.18 8.12
C ILE A 15 5.78 -16.51 9.08
N LYS A 16 6.73 -15.70 8.56
CA LYS A 16 7.78 -15.07 9.38
C LYS A 16 7.24 -14.06 10.40
N ASN A 17 6.04 -13.53 10.19
CA ASN A 17 5.40 -12.57 11.10
C ASN A 17 4.24 -13.17 11.90
N ASN A 18 4.00 -14.47 11.78
CA ASN A 18 2.84 -15.16 12.36
C ASN A 18 1.51 -14.45 12.02
N LEU A 19 1.35 -14.10 10.74
CA LEU A 19 0.16 -13.45 10.19
C LEU A 19 -0.52 -14.37 9.18
N THR A 20 -1.85 -14.47 9.27
CA THR A 20 -2.66 -15.17 8.27
C THR A 20 -2.73 -14.34 7.00
N VAL A 21 -2.25 -14.90 5.88
CA VAL A 21 -2.39 -14.32 4.56
C VAL A 21 -3.69 -14.83 3.96
N ASN A 22 -4.71 -13.97 3.90
CA ASN A 22 -5.91 -14.25 3.14
C ASN A 22 -5.64 -13.95 1.68
N TYR A 23 -6.09 -14.80 0.76
CA TYR A 23 -6.03 -14.50 -0.65
C TYR A 23 -7.31 -14.88 -1.37
N SER A 24 -7.64 -14.13 -2.41
CA SER A 24 -8.80 -14.39 -3.26
C SER A 24 -8.43 -14.15 -4.71
N LEU A 25 -8.89 -15.04 -5.60
CA LEU A 25 -8.76 -14.90 -7.04
C LEU A 25 -10.17 -14.79 -7.62
N GLN A 26 -10.68 -13.57 -7.71
CA GLN A 26 -11.91 -13.26 -8.44
C GLN A 26 -11.51 -12.66 -9.80
N GLU A 27 -11.80 -11.38 -10.04
CA GLU A 27 -11.33 -10.67 -11.24
C GLU A 27 -9.85 -10.26 -11.13
N GLU A 28 -9.39 -9.99 -9.90
CA GLU A 28 -8.01 -9.68 -9.57
C GLU A 28 -7.51 -10.63 -8.47
N MET A 29 -6.19 -10.86 -8.45
CA MET A 29 -5.55 -11.53 -7.32
C MET A 29 -5.43 -10.53 -6.18
N ARG A 30 -5.91 -10.88 -5.00
CA ARG A 30 -5.82 -10.07 -3.79
C ARG A 30 -5.15 -10.87 -2.69
N TYR A 31 -4.18 -10.26 -2.02
CA TYR A 31 -3.59 -10.75 -0.77
C TYR A 31 -3.92 -9.75 0.34
N THR A 32 -4.40 -10.22 1.48
CA THR A 32 -4.79 -9.39 2.61
C THR A 32 -4.19 -9.93 3.90
N LEU A 33 -3.58 -9.04 4.67
CA LEU A 33 -2.96 -9.27 5.98
C LEU A 33 -3.52 -8.26 6.98
N ILE A 34 -3.86 -8.72 8.18
CA ILE A 34 -4.43 -7.86 9.24
C ILE A 34 -3.50 -7.89 10.45
N LYS A 35 -3.12 -6.72 10.95
CA LYS A 35 -2.33 -6.59 12.19
C LYS A 35 -2.65 -5.30 12.94
N GLY A 36 -3.02 -5.41 14.21
CA GLY A 36 -3.14 -4.26 15.11
C GLY A 36 -4.04 -3.13 14.59
N GLY A 37 -5.22 -3.49 14.09
CA GLY A 37 -6.21 -2.55 13.52
C GLY A 37 -5.92 -2.09 12.08
N LEU A 38 -4.78 -2.47 11.51
CA LEU A 38 -4.41 -2.17 10.13
C LEU A 38 -4.71 -3.36 9.21
N GLU A 39 -5.12 -3.04 7.99
CA GLU A 39 -5.29 -3.95 6.89
C GLU A 39 -4.32 -3.59 5.76
N LEU A 40 -3.49 -4.56 5.39
CA LEU A 40 -2.56 -4.49 4.28
C LEU A 40 -3.12 -5.35 3.15
N THR A 41 -3.40 -4.74 2.01
CA THR A 41 -3.95 -5.41 0.83
C THR A 41 -3.09 -5.15 -0.39
N HIS A 42 -2.61 -6.20 -1.04
CA HIS A 42 -1.97 -6.12 -2.36
C HIS A 42 -2.88 -6.75 -3.39
N GLN A 43 -3.29 -5.97 -4.39
CA GLN A 43 -4.19 -6.42 -5.44
C GLN A 43 -3.61 -6.16 -6.83
N PHE A 44 -3.77 -7.10 -7.75
CA PHE A 44 -3.32 -6.97 -9.13
C PHE A 44 -4.06 -7.90 -10.08
N ASN A 45 -4.15 -7.49 -11.35
CA ASN A 45 -4.58 -8.38 -12.42
C ASN A 45 -3.44 -9.36 -12.78
N PRO A 46 -3.65 -10.69 -12.69
CA PRO A 46 -2.62 -11.68 -12.99
C PRO A 46 -2.08 -11.61 -14.43
N LYS A 47 -2.91 -11.12 -15.37
CA LYS A 47 -2.54 -10.94 -16.79
C LYS A 47 -1.82 -9.61 -17.03
N PHE A 48 -1.94 -8.64 -16.12
CA PHE A 48 -1.38 -7.29 -16.31
C PHE A 48 -0.94 -6.65 -14.98
N LEU A 49 0.27 -7.02 -14.54
CA LEU A 49 0.86 -6.55 -13.27
C LEU A 49 1.14 -5.04 -13.20
N LYS A 50 1.12 -4.33 -14.33
CA LYS A 50 1.29 -2.86 -14.33
C LYS A 50 0.14 -2.10 -13.63
N LYS A 51 -0.99 -2.76 -13.34
CA LYS A 51 -2.09 -2.22 -12.52
C LYS A 51 -2.04 -2.67 -11.05
N SER A 52 -0.89 -3.17 -10.60
CA SER A 52 -0.74 -3.64 -9.24
C SER A 52 -0.79 -2.52 -8.21
N ASN A 53 -1.53 -2.70 -7.13
CA ASN A 53 -1.71 -1.69 -6.08
C ASN A 53 -1.47 -2.30 -4.69
N LEU A 54 -0.67 -1.62 -3.88
CA LEU A 54 -0.52 -1.90 -2.46
C LEU A 54 -1.30 -0.88 -1.65
N ILE A 55 -2.19 -1.35 -0.81
CA ILE A 55 -3.07 -0.53 0.03
C ILE A 55 -2.76 -0.86 1.49
N ILE A 56 -2.57 0.18 2.30
CA ILE A 56 -2.47 0.08 3.75
C ILE A 56 -3.52 1.01 4.33
N GLN A 57 -4.38 0.50 5.19
CA GLN A 57 -5.43 1.31 5.80
C GLN A 57 -5.76 0.85 7.21
N GLU A 58 -6.34 1.74 7.99
CA GLU A 58 -7.04 1.35 9.21
C GLU A 58 -8.37 0.67 8.87
N ARG A 59 -8.72 -0.41 9.58
CA ARG A 59 -9.95 -1.19 9.31
C ARG A 59 -11.23 -0.37 9.44
N ASN A 60 -11.18 0.74 10.18
CA ASN A 60 -12.32 1.63 10.40
C ASN A 60 -12.37 2.81 9.41
N PHE A 61 -11.46 2.86 8.43
CA PHE A 61 -11.44 3.90 7.41
C PHE A 61 -12.74 3.92 6.61
N LYS A 62 -13.38 5.09 6.52
CA LYS A 62 -14.62 5.27 5.76
C LYS A 62 -14.36 5.98 4.43
N GLU A 63 -14.41 5.23 3.33
CA GLU A 63 -14.24 5.76 1.96
C GLU A 63 -15.24 6.86 1.59
N SER A 64 -16.45 6.86 2.19
CA SER A 64 -17.51 7.83 1.89
C SER A 64 -17.30 9.21 2.53
N LEU A 65 -16.28 9.37 3.39
CA LEU A 65 -16.03 10.60 4.16
C LEU A 65 -14.55 11.07 4.10
N PRO A 66 -13.92 11.20 2.92
CA PRO A 66 -12.54 11.67 2.82
C PRO A 66 -12.50 13.17 3.16
N GLN A 67 -11.77 13.53 4.22
CA GLN A 67 -11.57 14.91 4.63
C GLN A 67 -10.33 15.51 3.97
N GLN A 68 -9.24 14.74 3.94
CA GLN A 68 -7.99 15.14 3.32
C GLN A 68 -7.56 14.08 2.33
N ARG A 69 -7.08 14.53 1.17
CA ARG A 69 -6.54 13.67 0.13
C ARG A 69 -5.30 14.32 -0.45
N PHE A 70 -4.27 13.52 -0.65
CA PHE A 70 -3.11 13.83 -1.44
C PHE A 70 -2.99 12.77 -2.53
N LEU A 71 -2.73 13.21 -3.75
CA LEU A 71 -2.58 12.34 -4.91
C LEU A 71 -1.42 12.85 -5.75
N SER A 72 -0.44 11.99 -5.96
CA SER A 72 0.68 12.20 -6.88
C SER A 72 0.70 11.06 -7.88
N GLN A 73 0.62 11.39 -9.17
CA GLN A 73 0.65 10.41 -10.25
C GLN A 73 1.61 10.86 -11.32
N LYS A 74 2.44 9.94 -11.80
CA LYS A 74 3.32 10.18 -12.95
C LYS A 74 2.45 10.27 -14.20
N LEU A 75 2.64 11.33 -14.98
CA LEU A 75 1.99 11.47 -16.28
C LEU A 75 2.44 10.35 -17.20
N ARG A 76 1.50 9.61 -17.75
CA ARG A 76 1.75 8.52 -18.71
C ARG A 76 0.92 8.79 -19.95
N PHE A 77 1.54 8.66 -21.12
CA PHE A 77 0.87 8.84 -22.39
C PHE A 77 -0.36 7.92 -22.50
N GLY A 78 -1.51 8.48 -22.87
CA GLY A 78 -2.77 7.74 -23.01
C GLY A 78 -3.51 7.41 -21.71
N ILE A 79 -3.00 7.78 -20.53
CA ILE A 79 -3.69 7.58 -19.24
C ILE A 79 -4.13 8.95 -18.72
N LYS A 80 -5.44 9.16 -18.57
CA LYS A 80 -5.97 10.37 -17.93
C LYS A 80 -5.57 10.35 -16.45
N PRO A 81 -4.80 11.34 -15.95
CA PRO A 81 -4.48 11.42 -14.54
C PRO A 81 -5.76 11.65 -13.74
N LYS A 82 -5.84 11.05 -12.55
CA LYS A 82 -6.88 11.40 -11.58
C LYS A 82 -6.65 12.84 -11.12
N LEU A 83 -7.73 13.58 -10.86
CA LEU A 83 -7.67 14.96 -10.37
C LEU A 83 -6.82 15.04 -9.11
N SER A 84 -5.69 15.74 -9.19
CA SER A 84 -4.81 15.97 -8.05
C SER A 84 -5.52 16.84 -7.02
N SER A 85 -5.23 16.58 -5.75
CA SER A 85 -5.71 17.46 -4.68
C SER A 85 -4.95 18.79 -4.71
N PRO A 86 -5.58 19.91 -4.34
CA PRO A 86 -4.93 21.20 -4.31
C PRO A 86 -3.68 21.15 -3.42
N VAL A 87 -2.61 21.84 -3.83
CA VAL A 87 -1.28 21.86 -3.20
C VAL A 87 -1.32 22.04 -1.67
N LYS A 88 -2.34 22.74 -1.16
CA LYS A 88 -2.59 22.93 0.28
C LYS A 88 -2.72 21.61 1.06
N ASN A 89 -3.18 20.52 0.45
CA ASN A 89 -3.37 19.24 1.13
C ASN A 89 -2.07 18.46 1.37
N ALA A 90 -1.01 18.73 0.59
CA ALA A 90 0.29 18.07 0.77
C ALA A 90 0.95 18.45 2.11
N VAL A 91 0.73 19.69 2.58
CA VAL A 91 1.33 20.24 3.81
C VAL A 91 0.92 19.46 5.08
N PHE A 92 -0.19 18.71 5.02
CA PHE A 92 -0.73 17.99 6.19
C PHE A 92 -0.19 16.56 6.35
N PHE A 93 0.59 16.04 5.40
CA PHE A 93 1.13 14.70 5.47
C PHE A 93 2.64 14.73 5.75
N PRO A 94 3.17 13.76 6.52
CA PRO A 94 4.61 13.69 6.78
C PRO A 94 5.43 13.58 5.51
N LYS A 95 6.58 14.26 5.47
CA LYS A 95 7.43 14.37 4.28
C LYS A 95 7.93 13.00 3.80
N GLU A 96 8.29 12.12 4.73
CA GLU A 96 8.79 10.77 4.45
C GLU A 96 7.76 9.93 3.70
N LEU A 97 6.46 10.15 3.96
CA LEU A 97 5.38 9.51 3.23
C LEU A 97 5.26 10.08 1.81
N LEU A 98 5.38 11.41 1.68
CA LEU A 98 5.28 12.09 0.39
C LEU A 98 6.44 11.72 -0.55
N ASP A 99 7.63 11.46 -0.01
CA ASP A 99 8.81 11.07 -0.79
C ASP A 99 8.60 9.74 -1.56
N LEU A 100 7.64 8.91 -1.16
CA LEU A 100 7.25 7.71 -1.91
C LEU A 100 6.75 8.04 -3.32
N GLN A 101 6.27 9.27 -3.58
CA GLN A 101 5.84 9.71 -4.91
C GLN A 101 6.95 9.66 -5.97
N HIS A 102 8.22 9.73 -5.56
CA HIS A 102 9.34 9.63 -6.49
C HIS A 102 9.41 8.23 -7.12
N SER A 103 8.98 7.21 -6.38
CA SER A 103 8.97 5.82 -6.82
C SER A 103 7.62 5.39 -7.39
N PHE A 104 6.51 5.79 -6.74
CA PHE A 104 5.17 5.31 -7.00
C PHE A 104 4.19 6.44 -7.36
N ASP A 105 3.12 6.10 -8.06
CA ASP A 105 1.89 6.87 -7.98
C ASP A 105 1.33 6.65 -6.56
N LEU A 106 1.27 7.74 -5.79
CA LEU A 106 0.95 7.74 -4.37
C LEU A 106 -0.41 8.40 -4.14
N GLU A 107 -1.27 7.73 -3.39
CA GLU A 107 -2.52 8.29 -2.90
C GLU A 107 -2.57 8.15 -1.38
N VAL A 108 -2.77 9.27 -0.68
CA VAL A 108 -2.92 9.31 0.78
C VAL A 108 -4.27 9.95 1.08
N GLN A 109 -5.05 9.29 1.94
CA GLN A 109 -6.38 9.74 2.34
C GLN A 109 -6.49 9.72 3.85
N LYS A 110 -7.21 10.70 4.40
CA LYS A 110 -7.62 10.75 5.80
C LYS A 110 -9.12 10.98 5.86
N ASP A 111 -9.84 10.10 6.54
CA ASP A 111 -11.28 10.28 6.76
C ASP A 111 -11.55 11.35 7.83
N LYS A 112 -12.81 11.75 7.99
CA LYS A 112 -13.23 12.73 9.02
C LYS A 112 -12.98 12.28 10.46
N ASN A 113 -12.82 10.97 10.70
CA ASN A 113 -12.54 10.42 12.02
C ASN A 113 -11.03 10.31 12.27
N GLY A 114 -10.22 10.72 11.29
CA GLY A 114 -8.77 10.73 11.37
C GLY A 114 -8.10 9.42 10.97
N HIS A 115 -8.84 8.45 10.45
CA HIS A 115 -8.25 7.21 9.95
C HIS A 115 -7.56 7.42 8.61
N PHE A 116 -6.45 6.73 8.40
CA PHE A 116 -5.66 6.83 7.18
C PHE A 116 -5.84 5.65 6.23
N ARG A 117 -5.71 5.95 4.93
CA ARG A 117 -5.53 4.99 3.85
C ARG A 117 -4.45 5.48 2.87
N ILE A 118 -3.57 4.57 2.50
CA ILE A 118 -2.42 4.82 1.63
C ILE A 118 -2.47 3.80 0.51
N SER A 119 -2.28 4.25 -0.72
CA SER A 119 -2.20 3.39 -1.90
C SER A 119 -0.95 3.71 -2.70
N LEU A 120 -0.21 2.68 -3.10
CA LEU A 120 0.97 2.75 -3.95
C LEU A 120 0.74 1.97 -5.24
N SER A 121 0.91 2.61 -6.39
CA SER A 121 0.75 1.98 -7.70
C SER A 121 1.81 2.49 -8.69
N PRO A 122 2.33 1.66 -9.60
CA PRO A 122 2.28 0.22 -9.57
C PRO A 122 3.16 -0.32 -8.45
N PHE A 123 2.68 -1.31 -7.69
CA PHE A 123 3.49 -2.00 -6.68
C PHE A 123 3.79 -3.44 -7.13
N VAL A 124 4.96 -3.67 -7.73
CA VAL A 124 5.39 -4.99 -8.18
C VAL A 124 6.67 -5.38 -7.41
N PRO A 125 6.54 -5.95 -6.20
CA PRO A 125 7.70 -6.27 -5.38
C PRO A 125 8.52 -7.34 -6.09
N LYS A 126 9.85 -7.19 -6.11
CA LYS A 126 10.80 -8.18 -6.66
C LYS A 126 11.26 -9.14 -5.57
N ASN A 127 11.44 -8.62 -4.36
CA ASN A 127 11.90 -9.35 -3.17
C ASN A 127 11.08 -8.97 -1.92
N VAL A 128 11.37 -9.63 -0.79
CA VAL A 128 10.65 -9.40 0.48
C VAL A 128 10.94 -8.01 1.05
N TYR A 129 12.14 -7.48 0.86
CA TYR A 129 12.55 -6.17 1.35
C TYR A 129 11.79 -5.03 0.68
N ASP A 130 11.43 -5.16 -0.59
CA ASP A 130 10.57 -4.17 -1.27
C ASP A 130 9.23 -4.01 -0.55
N ILE A 131 8.67 -5.11 -0.04
CA ILE A 131 7.43 -5.11 0.74
C ILE A 131 7.70 -4.59 2.15
N LEU A 132 8.69 -5.15 2.85
CA LEU A 132 9.03 -4.74 4.22
C LEU A 132 9.29 -3.24 4.32
N ASN A 133 10.16 -2.72 3.47
CA ASN A 133 10.60 -1.33 3.53
C ASN A 133 9.44 -0.39 3.24
N ALA A 134 8.64 -0.65 2.19
CA ALA A 134 7.49 0.19 1.87
C ALA A 134 6.43 0.16 2.98
N VAL A 135 6.06 -1.04 3.45
CA VAL A 135 4.99 -1.21 4.45
C VAL A 135 5.42 -0.67 5.81
N ASN A 136 6.65 -0.95 6.26
CA ASN A 136 7.13 -0.46 7.55
C ASN A 136 7.42 1.03 7.53
N LEU A 137 7.90 1.61 6.41
CA LEU A 137 8.03 3.06 6.28
C LEU A 137 6.66 3.72 6.49
N ILE A 138 5.64 3.34 5.72
CA ILE A 138 4.28 3.88 5.86
C ILE A 138 3.79 3.69 7.31
N SER A 139 4.00 2.49 7.87
CA SER A 139 3.45 2.16 9.17
C SER A 139 4.10 2.93 10.32
N ARG A 140 5.41 3.15 10.25
CA ARG A 140 6.16 3.99 11.19
C ARG A 140 5.75 5.44 11.09
N THR A 141 5.65 5.96 9.87
CA THR A 141 5.36 7.36 9.62
C THR A 141 3.98 7.77 10.14
N LEU A 142 2.98 6.87 10.06
CA LEU A 142 1.60 7.21 10.45
C LEU A 142 1.17 6.67 11.82
N TRP A 143 1.67 5.50 12.23
CA TRP A 143 1.22 4.83 13.46
C TRP A 143 2.37 4.50 14.42
N VAL A 144 3.59 5.00 14.16
CA VAL A 144 4.78 4.86 15.02
C VAL A 144 5.08 3.39 15.39
N LYS A 145 4.75 2.46 14.49
CA LYS A 145 4.92 1.03 14.70
C LYS A 145 5.26 0.29 13.42
N ASN A 146 5.97 -0.81 13.56
CA ASN A 146 6.26 -1.72 12.46
C ASN A 146 5.08 -2.64 12.16
N PHE A 147 4.72 -2.76 10.87
CA PHE A 147 3.76 -3.78 10.45
C PHE A 147 4.43 -5.16 10.46
N PHE A 148 5.61 -5.29 9.88
CA PHE A 148 6.41 -6.51 9.89
C PHE A 148 7.63 -6.35 10.80
N ALA A 149 8.06 -7.43 11.46
CA ALA A 149 9.30 -7.45 12.21
C ALA A 149 10.51 -7.27 11.28
N GLU A 150 11.49 -6.47 11.72
CA GLU A 150 12.70 -6.15 10.92
C GLU A 150 13.78 -7.23 10.97
N GLY A 151 13.62 -8.23 11.84
CA GLY A 151 14.56 -9.33 12.02
C GLY A 151 14.22 -10.57 11.20
N ILE A 152 13.77 -10.44 9.94
CA ILE A 152 13.61 -11.61 9.08
C ILE A 152 15.01 -12.11 8.69
N ARG A 153 15.63 -12.88 9.60
CA ARG A 153 16.87 -13.60 9.32
C ARG A 153 16.57 -14.67 8.27
N ASN A 154 17.41 -14.67 7.21
CA ASN A 154 17.43 -15.68 6.15
C ASN A 154 17.51 -17.08 6.78
#